data_AF-A0A9P6L7Q7-F1
#
_entry.id   AF-A0A9P6L7Q7-F1
#
_cell.length_a   1.000
_cell.length_b   1.000
_cell.length_c   1.000
_cell.angle_alpha   90.00
_cell.angle_beta   90.00
_cell.angle_gamma   90.00
#
_symmetry.space_group_name_H-M   'P 1'
#
loop_
_entity.id
_entity.type
_entity.pdbx_description
1 polymer ?
#
loop_
_entity_poly.entity_id
_entity_poly.type
_entity_poly.pdbx_seq_one_letter_code
_entity_poly.pdbx_strand_id
1 'polypeptide(L)'
;MRFSSILSPSDHSYNDYQQHMYRIEKLENFRLLYRLLASKSSHTLQAEDIVSKETHKEIQLIGEFADVSYSPIALERVYKHLELLSQKHFPLEGYEAVTSSKLILSFEGDVANVAVLVAYRPTTKQIVVGICGTRTLMQALYDMNSLFQHCTKGGQSYRVHSGFMSMYTGIEARAFKGIRKGFEEEQVEELVITGHSMGGALSYYLAVGLLTSDGILPPGIRIKIVAFGSPRVGDQAFASLWKTLVEEHRSSHGRLSFQEYNVRAYNDGVPMLPPVKTGYVHHTTNPLFLRNDQLFRIPDSEKEYGSFDVPTIEDAPSPLYPKGGHNYYNGRELEKLARRVSVLSKLMKDEEDDLWVKTYVAEVTRVEKYSLS
;
A
#
# COMPACT_ATOMS: atom_id res chain seq x y z
N MET A 1 -12.52 22.67 32.04
CA MET A 1 -11.60 23.51 31.24
C MET A 1 -11.69 23.05 29.80
N ARG A 2 -12.20 23.90 28.92
CA ARG A 2 -12.33 23.64 27.48
C ARG A 2 -10.95 23.80 26.85
N PHE A 3 -10.40 22.75 26.25
CA PHE A 3 -9.24 22.86 25.39
C PHE A 3 -9.72 23.41 24.04
N SER A 4 -9.63 24.72 23.88
CA SER A 4 -9.76 25.39 22.59
C SER A 4 -8.56 25.05 21.71
N SER A 5 -8.89 24.79 20.46
CA SER A 5 -8.04 24.64 19.29
C SER A 5 -6.74 25.44 19.33
N ILE A 6 -5.61 24.74 19.40
CA ILE A 6 -4.34 25.26 18.88
C ILE A 6 -4.29 24.85 17.41
N LEU A 7 -4.68 25.80 16.57
CA LEU A 7 -4.66 25.76 15.13
C LEU A 7 -3.25 25.42 14.63
N SER A 8 -3.15 24.50 13.67
CA SER A 8 -1.94 24.32 12.87
C SER A 8 -1.72 25.57 12.00
N PRO A 9 -0.48 25.85 11.58
CA PRO A 9 -0.21 26.99 10.71
C PRO A 9 -0.99 26.85 9.40
N SER A 10 -1.49 27.99 8.94
CA SER A 10 -2.34 28.22 7.76
C SER A 10 -1.81 27.55 6.48
N ASP A 11 -2.65 26.80 5.77
CA ASP A 11 -2.55 26.59 4.32
C ASP A 11 -3.86 26.03 3.73
N HIS A 12 -4.45 26.81 2.80
CA HIS A 12 -5.66 26.60 1.97
C HIS A 12 -7.02 26.32 2.63
N SER A 13 -8.01 27.17 2.32
CA SER A 13 -9.43 26.83 2.51
C SER A 13 -9.75 25.59 1.66
N TYR A 14 -9.95 24.45 2.30
CA TYR A 14 -10.43 23.25 1.62
C TYR A 14 -11.68 23.57 0.82
N ASN A 15 -11.78 23.08 -0.41
CA ASN A 15 -13.03 23.18 -1.17
C ASN A 15 -14.13 22.32 -0.51
N ASP A 16 -15.39 22.52 -0.90
CA ASP A 16 -16.53 21.84 -0.28
C ASP A 16 -16.41 20.30 -0.36
N TYR A 17 -15.84 19.79 -1.45
CA TYR A 17 -15.55 18.37 -1.61
C TYR A 17 -14.58 17.87 -0.53
N GLN A 18 -13.43 18.53 -0.37
CA GLN A 18 -12.40 18.16 0.59
C GLN A 18 -12.92 18.29 2.03
N GLN A 19 -13.69 19.35 2.34
CA GLN A 19 -14.29 19.51 3.66
C GLN A 19 -15.26 18.37 3.99
N HIS A 20 -16.12 17.99 3.04
CA HIS A 20 -17.03 16.87 3.23
C HIS A 20 -16.27 15.55 3.38
N MET A 21 -15.36 15.24 2.47
CA MET A 21 -14.52 14.04 2.48
C MET A 21 -13.80 13.87 3.82
N TYR A 22 -13.13 14.91 4.33
CA TYR A 22 -12.44 14.86 5.62
C TYR A 22 -13.38 14.77 6.83
N ARG A 23 -14.60 15.29 6.73
CA ARG A 23 -15.59 15.21 7.81
C ARG A 23 -16.17 13.81 7.96
N ILE A 24 -16.20 13.02 6.89
CA ILE A 24 -16.79 11.66 6.89
C ILE A 24 -15.75 10.53 7.04
N GLU A 25 -14.48 10.86 7.28
CA GLU A 25 -13.43 9.90 7.62
C GLU A 25 -13.81 9.04 8.81
N LYS A 26 -13.54 7.74 8.72
CA LYS A 26 -13.74 6.79 9.83
C LYS A 26 -12.54 5.91 10.10
N LEU A 27 -11.61 5.79 9.15
CA LEU A 27 -10.39 5.03 9.35
C LEU A 27 -9.35 5.89 10.08
N GLU A 28 -8.49 5.23 10.85
CA GLU A 28 -7.36 5.91 11.48
C GLU A 28 -6.39 6.37 10.39
N ASN A 29 -6.05 7.65 10.40
CA ASN A 29 -5.16 8.27 9.41
C ASN A 29 -3.76 8.54 9.97
N PHE A 30 -3.53 8.25 11.26
CA PHE A 30 -2.24 8.28 11.92
C PHE A 30 -1.55 9.67 11.93
N ARG A 31 -2.33 10.74 11.72
CA ARG A 31 -1.86 12.13 11.68
C ARG A 31 -1.31 12.60 13.03
N LEU A 32 -1.82 12.06 14.15
CA LEU A 32 -1.25 12.34 15.46
C LEU A 32 0.15 11.73 15.59
N LEU A 33 0.33 10.47 15.14
CA LEU A 33 1.65 9.82 15.16
C LEU A 33 2.64 10.52 14.24
N TYR A 34 2.19 10.99 13.08
CA TYR A 34 3.02 11.83 12.22
C TYR A 34 3.53 13.06 12.98
N ARG A 35 2.65 13.82 13.63
CA ARG A 35 3.05 15.01 14.40
C ARG A 35 4.00 14.71 15.56
N LEU A 36 3.89 13.53 16.16
CA LEU A 36 4.71 13.13 17.31
C LEU A 36 6.06 12.51 16.92
N LEU A 37 6.12 11.80 15.78
CA LEU A 37 7.24 10.92 15.45
C LEU A 37 7.95 11.28 14.14
N ALA A 38 7.31 12.00 13.22
CA ALA A 38 7.94 12.38 11.97
C ALA A 38 9.01 13.44 12.21
N SER A 39 10.27 13.07 12.01
CA SER A 39 11.36 14.03 11.93
C SER A 39 11.29 14.79 10.62
N LYS A 40 11.47 16.12 10.69
CA LYS A 40 11.61 16.98 9.52
C LYS A 40 13.06 16.98 9.06
N SER A 41 13.29 16.69 7.77
CA SER A 41 14.61 16.83 7.16
C SER A 41 14.94 18.31 6.95
N SER A 42 16.21 18.67 7.07
CA SER A 42 16.72 19.98 6.64
C SER A 42 16.92 20.06 5.11
N HIS A 43 16.87 18.93 4.42
CA HIS A 43 16.93 18.86 2.97
C HIS A 43 15.54 19.16 2.38
N THR A 44 15.48 20.17 1.53
CA THR A 44 14.30 20.49 0.72
C THR A 44 14.36 19.69 -0.56
N LEU A 45 13.31 18.90 -0.84
CA LEU A 45 13.19 18.19 -2.12
C LEU A 45 13.00 19.20 -3.24
N GLN A 46 13.51 18.91 -4.42
CA GLN A 46 13.52 19.80 -5.58
C GLN A 46 12.63 19.29 -6.71
N ALA A 47 12.48 20.08 -7.77
CA ALA A 47 11.68 19.70 -8.93
C ALA A 47 12.28 18.48 -9.66
N GLU A 48 13.60 18.31 -9.61
CA GLU A 48 14.33 17.18 -10.20
C GLU A 48 14.05 15.86 -9.46
N ASP A 49 13.62 15.93 -8.20
CA ASP A 49 13.23 14.75 -7.43
C ASP A 49 11.84 14.23 -7.83
N ILE A 50 11.07 15.00 -8.61
CA ILE A 50 9.73 14.60 -9.05
C ILE A 50 9.82 13.34 -9.92
N VAL A 51 9.05 12.34 -9.52
CA VAL A 51 8.90 11.08 -10.26
C VAL A 51 8.12 11.33 -11.55
N SER A 52 8.55 10.70 -12.65
CA SER A 52 7.88 10.82 -13.95
C SER A 52 6.38 10.49 -13.88
N LYS A 53 5.58 11.10 -14.77
CA LYS A 53 4.12 10.86 -14.82
C LYS A 53 3.79 9.40 -15.07
N GLU A 54 4.60 8.73 -15.89
CA GLU A 54 4.47 7.32 -16.25
C GLU A 54 4.69 6.42 -15.02
N THR A 55 5.78 6.65 -14.27
CA THR A 55 6.04 5.92 -13.02
C THR A 55 4.98 6.23 -11.96
N HIS A 56 4.53 7.48 -11.86
CA HIS A 56 3.47 7.83 -10.91
C HIS A 56 2.16 7.10 -11.24
N LYS A 57 1.73 7.09 -12.51
CA LYS A 57 0.53 6.34 -12.93
C LYS A 57 0.71 4.83 -12.71
N GLU A 58 1.89 4.27 -12.97
CA GLU A 58 2.15 2.86 -12.69
C GLU A 58 2.01 2.53 -11.19
N ILE A 59 2.61 3.34 -10.31
CA ILE A 59 2.48 3.21 -8.86
C ILE A 59 1.00 3.31 -8.45
N GLN A 60 0.25 4.25 -9.03
CA GLN A 60 -1.18 4.39 -8.77
C GLN A 60 -1.96 3.11 -9.12
N LEU A 61 -1.74 2.58 -10.32
CA LEU A 61 -2.41 1.38 -10.83
C LEU A 61 -2.08 0.13 -10.01
N ILE A 62 -0.81 -0.04 -9.60
CA ILE A 62 -0.40 -1.16 -8.75
C ILE A 62 -1.07 -1.07 -7.38
N GLY A 63 -1.21 0.14 -6.84
CA GLY A 63 -1.84 0.35 -5.52
C GLY A 63 -3.31 -0.06 -5.43
N GLU A 64 -4.03 -0.14 -6.55
CA GLU A 64 -5.40 -0.67 -6.57
C GLU A 64 -5.49 -2.10 -6.00
N PHE A 65 -4.48 -2.95 -6.23
CA PHE A 65 -4.45 -4.32 -5.72
C PHE A 65 -4.19 -4.36 -4.21
N ALA A 66 -3.45 -3.39 -3.67
CA ALA A 66 -3.34 -3.23 -2.22
C ALA A 66 -4.68 -2.81 -1.61
N ASP A 67 -5.41 -1.90 -2.26
CA ASP A 67 -6.70 -1.40 -1.75
C ASP A 67 -7.79 -2.48 -1.79
N VAL A 68 -7.93 -3.21 -2.91
CA VAL A 68 -8.97 -4.25 -3.07
C VAL A 68 -8.78 -5.42 -2.12
N SER A 69 -7.54 -5.69 -1.68
CA SER A 69 -7.26 -6.72 -0.67
C SER A 69 -7.92 -6.46 0.70
N TYR A 70 -8.39 -5.22 0.97
CA TYR A 70 -9.20 -4.89 2.17
C TYR A 70 -10.68 -5.29 2.08
N SER A 71 -11.11 -5.85 0.94
CA SER A 71 -12.50 -6.28 0.75
C SER A 71 -12.89 -7.33 1.80
N PRO A 72 -13.96 -7.10 2.58
CA PRO A 72 -14.60 -8.12 3.41
C PRO A 72 -15.50 -9.06 2.60
N ILE A 73 -15.62 -8.86 1.28
CA ILE A 73 -16.32 -9.73 0.34
C ILE A 73 -15.26 -10.61 -0.32
N ALA A 74 -15.53 -11.91 -0.43
CA ALA A 74 -14.67 -12.86 -1.13
C ALA A 74 -14.28 -12.32 -2.52
N LEU A 75 -12.99 -12.35 -2.83
CA LEU A 75 -12.49 -11.71 -4.05
C LEU A 75 -12.96 -12.43 -5.30
N GLU A 76 -13.22 -13.73 -5.26
CA GLU A 76 -13.87 -14.48 -6.35
C GLU A 76 -15.21 -13.83 -6.73
N ARG A 77 -15.97 -13.37 -5.73
CA ARG A 77 -17.23 -12.68 -5.93
C ARG A 77 -17.03 -11.25 -6.43
N VAL A 78 -16.03 -10.53 -5.93
CA VAL A 78 -15.67 -9.21 -6.47
C VAL A 78 -15.31 -9.33 -7.95
N TYR A 79 -14.50 -10.32 -8.32
CA TYR A 79 -14.05 -10.55 -9.68
C TYR A 79 -15.19 -10.98 -10.62
N LYS A 80 -16.16 -11.76 -10.14
CA LYS A 80 -17.38 -12.12 -10.89
C LYS A 80 -18.23 -10.90 -11.28
N HIS A 81 -18.17 -9.82 -10.51
CA HIS A 81 -19.00 -8.63 -10.69
C HIS A 81 -18.19 -7.36 -11.04
N LEU A 82 -16.96 -7.47 -11.57
CA LEU A 82 -16.10 -6.29 -11.83
C LEU A 82 -16.78 -5.23 -12.70
N GLU A 83 -17.51 -5.64 -13.74
CA GLU A 83 -18.19 -4.71 -14.63
C GLU A 83 -19.16 -3.81 -13.86
N LEU A 84 -20.04 -4.40 -13.05
CA LEU A 84 -20.96 -3.66 -12.18
C LEU A 84 -20.22 -2.84 -11.11
N LEU A 85 -19.26 -3.46 -10.42
CA LEU A 85 -18.53 -2.82 -9.31
C LEU A 85 -17.62 -1.67 -9.74
N SER A 86 -17.29 -1.60 -11.05
CA SER A 86 -16.50 -0.52 -11.64
C SER A 86 -17.31 0.71 -12.05
N GLN A 87 -18.64 0.61 -12.05
CA GLN A 87 -19.51 1.71 -12.45
C GLN A 87 -19.47 2.87 -11.45
N LYS A 88 -19.95 4.05 -11.90
CA LYS A 88 -20.10 5.23 -11.07
C LYS A 88 -20.89 4.89 -9.79
N HIS A 89 -20.42 5.40 -8.65
CA HIS A 89 -20.99 5.13 -7.31
C HIS A 89 -20.73 3.74 -6.72
N PHE A 90 -20.08 2.81 -7.43
CA PHE A 90 -19.67 1.51 -6.90
C PHE A 90 -18.24 1.52 -6.35
N PRO A 91 -17.83 0.50 -5.57
CA PRO A 91 -16.59 0.58 -4.82
C PRO A 91 -15.33 0.69 -5.69
N LEU A 92 -15.34 0.11 -6.89
CA LEU A 92 -14.20 0.09 -7.81
C LEU A 92 -14.30 1.18 -8.90
N GLU A 93 -15.13 2.21 -8.68
CA GLU A 93 -15.20 3.39 -9.55
C GLU A 93 -13.81 4.01 -9.73
N GLY A 94 -13.31 4.02 -10.98
CA GLY A 94 -12.00 4.56 -11.33
C GLY A 94 -10.82 3.60 -11.13
N TYR A 95 -11.06 2.34 -10.76
CA TYR A 95 -10.03 1.31 -10.69
C TYR A 95 -9.86 0.70 -12.08
N GLU A 96 -8.70 0.93 -12.71
CA GLU A 96 -8.42 0.50 -14.09
C GLU A 96 -7.65 -0.82 -14.12
N ALA A 97 -6.70 -1.00 -13.20
CA ALA A 97 -5.80 -2.15 -13.21
C ALA A 97 -6.48 -3.40 -12.65
N VAL A 98 -7.27 -3.27 -11.59
CA VAL A 98 -8.02 -4.42 -11.04
C VAL A 98 -9.11 -4.88 -12.02
N THR A 99 -9.85 -3.95 -12.61
CA THR A 99 -10.98 -4.27 -13.51
C THR A 99 -10.54 -4.92 -14.82
N SER A 100 -9.31 -4.69 -15.25
CA SER A 100 -8.69 -5.32 -16.42
C SER A 100 -7.81 -6.54 -16.08
N SER A 101 -7.87 -7.04 -14.85
CA SER A 101 -7.08 -8.18 -14.39
C SER A 101 -7.91 -9.46 -14.25
N LYS A 102 -7.22 -10.60 -14.13
CA LYS A 102 -7.80 -11.91 -13.83
C LYS A 102 -7.35 -12.36 -12.45
N LEU A 103 -8.26 -12.85 -11.63
CA LEU A 103 -7.91 -13.47 -10.35
C LEU A 103 -7.32 -14.87 -10.58
N ILE A 104 -6.12 -15.12 -10.05
CA ILE A 104 -5.48 -16.45 -10.08
C ILE A 104 -5.76 -17.21 -8.79
N LEU A 105 -5.64 -16.51 -7.66
CA LEU A 105 -5.86 -17.05 -6.33
C LEU A 105 -6.18 -15.92 -5.35
N SER A 106 -7.09 -16.15 -4.41
CA SER A 106 -7.20 -15.37 -3.17
C SER A 106 -7.26 -16.29 -1.96
N PHE A 107 -6.75 -15.80 -0.83
CA PHE A 107 -6.78 -16.52 0.43
C PHE A 107 -6.56 -15.60 1.64
N GLU A 108 -6.90 -16.11 2.82
CA GLU A 108 -6.49 -15.55 4.10
C GLU A 108 -5.36 -16.40 4.70
N GLY A 109 -4.38 -15.74 5.32
CA GLY A 109 -3.27 -16.40 6.01
C GLY A 109 -3.68 -16.99 7.35
N ASP A 110 -2.93 -17.98 7.82
CA ASP A 110 -3.24 -18.73 9.04
C ASP A 110 -2.99 -17.90 10.34
N VAL A 111 -2.30 -16.76 10.19
CA VAL A 111 -2.02 -15.82 11.27
C VAL A 111 -2.68 -14.49 10.95
N ALA A 112 -3.52 -14.00 11.87
CA ALA A 112 -4.24 -12.72 11.77
C ALA A 112 -5.15 -12.58 10.53
N ASN A 113 -5.45 -13.68 9.83
CA ASN A 113 -6.31 -13.70 8.63
C ASN A 113 -5.86 -12.67 7.58
N VAL A 114 -4.55 -12.56 7.33
CA VAL A 114 -4.02 -11.62 6.33
C VAL A 114 -4.55 -12.02 4.95
N ALA A 115 -5.40 -11.19 4.37
CA ALA A 115 -5.92 -11.41 3.03
C ALA A 115 -4.82 -11.14 1.98
N VAL A 116 -4.68 -12.07 1.04
CA VAL A 116 -3.75 -12.00 -0.08
C VAL A 116 -4.51 -12.33 -1.35
N LEU A 117 -4.21 -11.56 -2.41
CA LEU A 117 -4.67 -11.86 -3.76
C LEU A 117 -3.46 -12.03 -4.68
N VAL A 118 -3.61 -12.92 -5.65
CA VAL A 118 -2.71 -13.07 -6.79
C VAL A 118 -3.56 -12.89 -8.03
N ALA A 119 -3.24 -11.87 -8.83
CA ALA A 119 -3.95 -11.53 -10.04
C ALA A 119 -2.99 -11.42 -11.22
N TYR A 120 -3.45 -11.75 -12.42
CA TYR A 120 -2.71 -11.55 -13.66
C TYR A 120 -3.25 -10.34 -14.40
N ARG A 121 -2.35 -9.48 -14.90
CA ARG A 121 -2.66 -8.32 -15.75
C ARG A 121 -2.24 -8.66 -17.18
N PRO A 122 -3.18 -9.00 -18.08
CA PRO A 122 -2.85 -9.39 -19.46
C PRO A 122 -2.12 -8.29 -20.24
N THR A 123 -2.55 -7.03 -20.10
CA THR A 123 -2.00 -5.89 -20.85
C THR A 123 -0.52 -5.65 -20.57
N THR A 124 -0.09 -5.83 -19.33
CA THR A 124 1.30 -5.60 -18.89
C THR A 124 2.07 -6.90 -18.66
N LYS A 125 1.42 -8.07 -18.86
CA LYS A 125 1.96 -9.41 -18.57
C LYS A 125 2.56 -9.52 -17.17
N GLN A 126 1.85 -8.98 -16.19
CA GLN A 126 2.28 -8.97 -14.80
C GLN A 126 1.47 -9.95 -13.96
N ILE A 127 2.13 -10.71 -13.10
CA ILE A 127 1.48 -11.23 -11.89
C ILE A 127 1.59 -10.15 -10.82
N VAL A 128 0.48 -9.85 -10.14
CA VAL A 128 0.44 -8.93 -9.00
C VAL A 128 0.01 -9.69 -7.77
N VAL A 129 0.84 -9.64 -6.72
CA VAL A 129 0.51 -10.12 -5.38
C VAL A 129 0.13 -8.92 -4.53
N GLY A 130 -1.16 -8.79 -4.20
CA GLY A 130 -1.69 -7.76 -3.30
C GLY A 130 -1.85 -8.30 -1.88
N ILE A 131 -1.22 -7.66 -0.90
CA ILE A 131 -1.27 -8.07 0.51
C ILE A 131 -2.01 -7.01 1.33
N CYS A 132 -3.05 -7.44 2.03
CA CYS A 132 -3.87 -6.61 2.89
C CYS A 132 -3.13 -6.17 4.15
N GLY A 133 -3.36 -4.93 4.58
CA GLY A 133 -2.94 -4.47 5.89
C GLY A 133 -3.96 -4.81 6.97
N THR A 134 -3.55 -4.73 8.24
CA THR A 134 -4.48 -4.96 9.36
C THR A 134 -5.36 -3.72 9.61
N ARG A 135 -6.66 -3.93 9.87
CA ARG A 135 -7.61 -2.85 10.19
C ARG A 135 -7.35 -2.18 11.55
N THR A 136 -6.56 -2.82 12.41
CA THR A 136 -6.11 -2.35 13.72
C THR A 136 -4.58 -2.34 13.79
N LEU A 137 -3.91 -1.63 12.89
CA LEU A 137 -2.44 -1.58 12.82
C LEU A 137 -1.78 -1.28 14.18
N MET A 138 -2.36 -0.40 15.01
CA MET A 138 -1.81 -0.15 16.36
C MET A 138 -1.88 -1.37 17.25
N GLN A 139 -2.98 -2.12 17.17
CA GLN A 139 -3.09 -3.40 17.87
C GLN A 139 -2.08 -4.40 17.32
N ALA A 140 -1.90 -4.48 16.00
CA ALA A 140 -0.85 -5.34 15.42
C ALA A 140 0.57 -4.95 15.87
N LEU A 141 0.86 -3.66 16.03
CA LEU A 141 2.17 -3.16 16.50
C LEU A 141 2.38 -3.34 18.02
N TYR A 142 1.31 -3.28 18.83
CA TYR A 142 1.37 -3.40 20.29
C TYR A 142 1.14 -4.84 20.79
N ASP A 143 0.12 -5.55 20.30
CA ASP A 143 -0.23 -6.92 20.71
C ASP A 143 0.80 -7.92 20.18
N MET A 144 1.43 -7.64 19.03
CA MET A 144 2.48 -8.50 18.47
C MET A 144 3.84 -7.87 18.69
N ASN A 145 4.26 -7.83 19.96
CA ASN A 145 5.60 -7.54 20.46
C ASN A 145 6.51 -6.88 19.41
N SER A 146 6.64 -5.55 19.46
CA SER A 146 7.69 -4.78 18.74
C SER A 146 9.13 -5.24 19.01
N LEU A 147 9.29 -6.31 19.80
CA LEU A 147 10.47 -7.14 19.92
C LEU A 147 10.92 -7.66 18.55
N PHE A 148 12.24 -7.65 18.43
CA PHE A 148 12.94 -8.30 17.35
C PHE A 148 12.80 -9.82 17.45
N GLN A 149 12.44 -10.46 16.35
CA GLN A 149 12.72 -11.86 16.10
C GLN A 149 14.06 -11.97 15.39
N HIS A 150 14.94 -12.83 15.89
CA HIS A 150 16.19 -13.19 15.21
C HIS A 150 15.89 -14.14 14.06
N CYS A 151 16.46 -13.85 12.90
CA CYS A 151 16.33 -14.64 11.69
C CYS A 151 17.72 -14.88 11.09
N THR A 152 17.87 -16.00 10.40
CA THR A 152 19.08 -16.33 9.65
C THR A 152 18.68 -16.80 8.26
N LYS A 153 19.10 -16.07 7.23
CA LYS A 153 18.86 -16.39 5.81
C LYS A 153 20.06 -15.95 5.00
N GLY A 154 20.50 -16.75 4.01
CA GLY A 154 21.67 -16.42 3.19
C GLY A 154 22.98 -16.29 3.98
N GLY A 155 23.12 -16.99 5.11
CA GLY A 155 24.31 -16.91 5.97
C GLY A 155 24.42 -15.63 6.81
N GLN A 156 23.45 -14.71 6.73
CA GLN A 156 23.41 -13.49 7.52
C GLN A 156 22.37 -13.60 8.64
N SER A 157 22.75 -13.16 9.83
CA SER A 157 21.83 -13.01 10.97
C SER A 157 21.33 -11.59 11.02
N TYR A 158 20.01 -11.43 11.07
CA TYR A 158 19.34 -10.14 11.12
C TYR A 158 18.14 -10.21 12.05
N ARG A 159 17.58 -9.04 12.38
CA ARG A 159 16.41 -8.96 13.22
C ARG A 159 15.27 -8.22 12.52
N VAL A 160 14.07 -8.75 12.72
CA VAL A 160 12.83 -8.28 12.09
C VAL A 160 11.74 -8.15 13.13
N HIS A 161 10.70 -7.38 12.81
CA HIS A 161 9.52 -7.29 13.66
C HIS A 161 8.87 -8.66 13.79
N SER A 162 8.86 -9.21 15.01
CA SER A 162 8.35 -10.57 15.28
C SER A 162 6.92 -10.75 14.78
N GLY A 163 6.08 -9.73 14.99
CA GLY A 163 4.71 -9.77 14.55
C GLY A 163 4.53 -9.89 13.03
N PHE A 164 5.13 -8.97 12.26
CA PHE A 164 5.07 -9.03 10.80
C PHE A 164 5.68 -10.32 10.25
N MET A 165 6.74 -10.84 10.87
CA MET A 165 7.37 -12.09 10.46
C MET A 165 6.42 -13.28 10.68
N SER A 166 5.74 -13.35 11.83
CA SER A 166 4.72 -14.38 12.09
C SER A 166 3.59 -14.35 11.06
N MET A 167 3.06 -13.16 10.75
CA MET A 167 2.03 -13.01 9.72
C MET A 167 2.52 -13.42 8.33
N TYR A 168 3.75 -13.04 7.97
CA TYR A 168 4.38 -13.47 6.73
C TYR A 168 4.49 -15.00 6.64
N THR A 169 4.96 -15.66 7.70
CA THR A 169 5.06 -17.13 7.71
C THR A 169 3.70 -17.81 7.51
N GLY A 170 2.62 -17.18 7.99
CA GLY A 170 1.24 -17.66 7.78
C GLY A 170 0.70 -17.49 6.35
N ILE A 171 1.38 -16.76 5.47
CA ILE A 171 0.97 -16.59 4.06
C ILE A 171 1.97 -17.14 3.04
N GLU A 172 3.24 -17.32 3.41
CA GLU A 172 4.37 -17.61 2.50
C GLU A 172 4.08 -18.77 1.53
N ALA A 173 3.73 -19.95 2.05
CA ALA A 173 3.55 -21.15 1.23
C ALA A 173 2.41 -21.00 0.21
N ARG A 174 1.30 -20.36 0.61
CA ARG A 174 0.14 -20.13 -0.25
C ARG A 174 0.40 -19.02 -1.26
N ALA A 175 1.14 -17.98 -0.88
CA ALA A 175 1.59 -16.93 -1.79
C ALA A 175 2.50 -17.52 -2.88
N PHE A 176 3.49 -18.33 -2.52
CA PHE A 176 4.35 -19.02 -3.49
C PHE A 176 3.56 -19.94 -4.40
N LYS A 177 2.57 -20.67 -3.87
CA LYS A 177 1.68 -21.50 -4.68
C LYS A 177 0.91 -20.66 -5.71
N GLY A 178 0.33 -19.52 -5.29
CA GLY A 178 -0.40 -18.63 -6.19
C GLY A 178 0.50 -18.02 -7.27
N ILE A 179 1.72 -17.62 -6.92
CA ILE A 179 2.73 -17.10 -7.86
C ILE A 179 3.10 -18.16 -8.90
N ARG A 180 3.44 -19.40 -8.46
CA ARG A 180 3.76 -20.50 -9.37
C ARG A 180 2.59 -20.81 -10.31
N LYS A 181 1.38 -20.91 -9.77
CA LYS A 181 0.16 -21.11 -10.55
C LYS A 181 0.01 -20.05 -11.64
N GLY A 182 0.23 -18.77 -11.31
CA GLY A 182 0.20 -17.70 -12.30
C GLY A 182 1.25 -17.86 -13.40
N PHE A 183 2.47 -18.30 -13.08
CA PHE A 183 3.52 -18.56 -14.08
C PHE A 183 3.20 -19.76 -14.96
N GLU A 184 2.48 -20.75 -14.44
CA GLU A 184 2.05 -21.95 -15.18
C GLU A 184 0.88 -21.65 -16.13
N GLU A 185 -0.04 -20.77 -15.72
CA GLU A 185 -1.29 -20.49 -16.44
C GLU A 185 -1.20 -19.33 -17.44
N GLU A 186 -0.27 -18.39 -17.25
CA GLU A 186 -0.25 -17.11 -17.97
C GLU A 186 1.14 -16.76 -18.53
N GLN A 187 1.17 -15.88 -19.54
CA GLN A 187 2.42 -15.35 -20.08
C GLN A 187 2.89 -14.16 -19.24
N VAL A 188 3.92 -14.36 -18.44
CA VAL A 188 4.38 -13.38 -17.45
C VAL A 188 5.78 -12.87 -17.77
N GLU A 189 5.97 -11.57 -17.68
CA GLU A 189 7.28 -10.91 -17.85
C GLU A 189 7.74 -10.22 -16.56
N GLU A 190 6.83 -9.95 -15.63
CA GLU A 190 7.14 -9.27 -14.38
C GLU A 190 6.24 -9.75 -13.22
N LEU A 191 6.86 -9.98 -12.06
CA LEU A 191 6.19 -10.20 -10.79
C LEU A 191 6.16 -8.89 -10.01
N VAL A 192 4.96 -8.43 -9.68
CA VAL A 192 4.71 -7.25 -8.87
C VAL A 192 4.23 -7.68 -7.49
N ILE A 193 4.82 -7.14 -6.42
CA ILE A 193 4.37 -7.35 -5.05
C ILE A 193 3.96 -5.99 -4.49
N THR A 194 2.76 -5.91 -3.92
CA THR A 194 2.25 -4.67 -3.37
C THR A 194 1.46 -4.87 -2.10
N GLY A 195 1.47 -3.86 -1.26
CA GLY A 195 0.69 -3.82 -0.04
C GLY A 195 0.67 -2.44 0.57
N HIS A 196 -0.39 -2.18 1.30
CA HIS A 196 -0.60 -0.95 2.05
C HIS A 196 -0.43 -1.22 3.55
N SER A 197 0.09 -0.24 4.29
CA SER A 197 0.28 -0.34 5.73
C SER A 197 1.15 -1.56 6.08
N MET A 198 0.71 -2.38 7.03
CA MET A 198 1.29 -3.68 7.35
C MET A 198 1.52 -4.57 6.12
N GLY A 199 0.61 -4.60 5.13
CA GLY A 199 0.79 -5.39 3.91
C GLY A 199 2.02 -4.98 3.11
N GLY A 200 2.43 -3.70 3.20
CA GLY A 200 3.69 -3.21 2.66
C GLY A 200 4.90 -3.84 3.34
N ALA A 201 4.86 -4.05 4.66
CA ALA A 201 5.94 -4.73 5.38
C ALA A 201 6.06 -6.20 4.96
N LEU A 202 4.93 -6.90 4.86
CA LEU A 202 4.88 -8.31 4.42
C LEU A 202 5.34 -8.48 2.97
N SER A 203 5.12 -7.47 2.12
CA SER A 203 5.61 -7.47 0.73
C SER A 203 7.13 -7.61 0.65
N TYR A 204 7.86 -6.94 1.54
CA TYR A 204 9.32 -7.05 1.59
C TYR A 204 9.80 -8.41 2.10
N TYR A 205 9.12 -8.99 3.10
CA TYR A 205 9.46 -10.35 3.54
C TYR A 205 9.18 -11.40 2.46
N LEU A 206 8.07 -11.26 1.73
CA LEU A 206 7.78 -12.12 0.58
C LEU A 206 8.86 -12.00 -0.49
N ALA A 207 9.32 -10.79 -0.79
CA ALA A 207 10.41 -10.58 -1.73
C ALA A 207 11.73 -11.19 -1.26
N VAL A 208 12.09 -11.06 0.02
CA VAL A 208 13.26 -11.75 0.59
C VAL A 208 13.12 -13.26 0.44
N GLY A 209 11.94 -13.81 0.76
CA GLY A 209 11.64 -15.23 0.57
C GLY A 209 11.85 -15.67 -0.89
N LEU A 210 11.35 -14.91 -1.85
CA LEU A 210 11.49 -15.19 -3.29
C LEU A 210 12.93 -15.10 -3.78
N LEU A 211 13.67 -14.06 -3.37
CA LEU A 211 15.06 -13.84 -3.77
C LEU A 211 16.03 -14.87 -3.18
N THR A 212 15.63 -15.55 -2.11
CA THR A 212 16.45 -16.54 -1.40
C THR A 212 15.93 -17.97 -1.52
N SER A 213 14.91 -18.20 -2.35
CA SER A 213 14.36 -19.53 -2.61
C SER A 213 14.61 -19.94 -4.05
N ASP A 214 15.21 -21.11 -4.23
CA ASP A 214 15.47 -21.66 -5.56
C ASP A 214 14.17 -22.14 -6.23
N GLY A 215 14.10 -21.95 -7.55
CA GLY A 215 13.05 -22.55 -8.39
C GLY A 215 11.65 -21.93 -8.28
N ILE A 216 11.49 -20.79 -7.59
CA ILE A 216 10.20 -20.07 -7.58
C ILE A 216 10.06 -19.12 -8.76
N LEU A 217 11.14 -18.42 -9.12
CA LEU A 217 11.15 -17.42 -10.17
C LEU A 217 11.73 -18.02 -11.46
N PRO A 218 10.96 -18.06 -12.56
CA PRO A 218 11.51 -18.41 -13.87
C PRO A 218 12.62 -17.43 -14.29
N PRO A 219 13.60 -17.88 -15.12
CA PRO A 219 14.63 -17.01 -15.65
C PRO A 219 14.04 -15.82 -16.43
N GLY A 220 14.63 -14.64 -16.27
CA GLY A 220 14.25 -13.44 -17.03
C GLY A 220 13.02 -12.70 -16.52
N ILE A 221 12.35 -13.19 -15.46
CA ILE A 221 11.25 -12.47 -14.82
C ILE A 221 11.78 -11.25 -14.06
N ARG A 222 11.20 -10.08 -14.34
CA ARG A 222 11.46 -8.86 -13.56
C ARG A 222 10.67 -8.89 -12.25
N ILE A 223 11.20 -8.24 -11.22
CA ILE A 223 10.53 -8.11 -9.92
C ILE A 223 10.31 -6.63 -9.62
N LYS A 224 9.10 -6.29 -9.20
CA LYS A 224 8.73 -4.94 -8.77
C LYS A 224 8.04 -4.97 -7.43
N ILE A 225 8.43 -4.06 -6.53
CA ILE A 225 7.74 -3.87 -5.25
C ILE A 225 7.19 -2.47 -5.18
N VAL A 226 5.93 -2.33 -4.82
CA VAL A 226 5.32 -1.03 -4.52
C VAL A 226 4.61 -1.13 -3.18
N ALA A 227 5.20 -0.53 -2.16
CA ALA A 227 4.64 -0.53 -0.80
C ALA A 227 4.15 0.88 -0.45
N PHE A 228 2.96 0.98 0.16
CA PHE A 228 2.35 2.25 0.55
C PHE A 228 2.22 2.33 2.05
N GLY A 229 2.73 3.41 2.67
CA GLY A 229 2.59 3.61 4.11
C GLY A 229 3.18 2.49 4.95
N SER A 230 4.21 1.80 4.46
CA SER A 230 4.78 0.64 5.17
C SER A 230 5.53 1.10 6.42
N PRO A 231 5.33 0.44 7.57
CA PRO A 231 6.19 0.61 8.73
C PRO A 231 7.62 0.10 8.44
N ARG A 232 8.56 0.45 9.32
CA ARG A 232 9.89 -0.19 9.39
C ARG A 232 9.71 -1.66 9.78
N VAL A 233 10.55 -2.52 9.19
CA VAL A 233 10.38 -3.98 9.26
C VAL A 233 11.50 -4.67 10.02
N GLY A 234 12.71 -4.11 10.03
CA GLY A 234 13.85 -4.76 10.67
C GLY A 234 14.97 -3.79 11.03
N ASP A 235 16.06 -4.36 11.50
CA ASP A 235 17.25 -3.62 11.90
C ASP A 235 18.22 -3.35 10.74
N GLN A 236 19.35 -2.74 11.05
CA GLN A 236 20.39 -2.42 10.06
C GLN A 236 20.94 -3.66 9.34
N ALA A 237 20.97 -4.82 10.01
CA ALA A 237 21.39 -6.07 9.38
C ALA A 237 20.36 -6.51 8.32
N PHE A 238 19.05 -6.40 8.62
CA PHE A 238 18.02 -6.64 7.61
C PHE A 238 18.13 -5.66 6.42
N ALA A 239 18.36 -4.37 6.69
CA ALA A 239 18.56 -3.39 5.62
C ALA A 239 19.77 -3.70 4.73
N SER A 240 20.86 -4.20 5.32
CA SER A 240 22.06 -4.61 4.59
C SER A 240 21.82 -5.87 3.76
N LEU A 241 21.11 -6.85 4.31
CA LEU A 241 20.66 -8.04 3.58
C LEU A 241 19.80 -7.65 2.37
N TRP A 242 18.80 -6.79 2.57
CA TRP A 242 17.93 -6.32 1.50
C TRP A 242 18.72 -5.71 0.34
N LYS A 243 19.61 -4.78 0.66
CA LYS A 243 20.49 -4.14 -0.34
C LYS A 243 21.33 -5.17 -1.10
N THR A 244 21.94 -6.11 -0.38
CA THR A 244 22.77 -7.18 -0.97
C THR A 244 21.96 -8.02 -1.95
N LEU A 245 20.80 -8.53 -1.54
CA LEU A 245 19.94 -9.36 -2.39
C LEU A 245 19.51 -8.63 -3.67
N VAL A 246 19.16 -7.35 -3.56
CA VAL A 246 18.78 -6.53 -4.72
C VAL A 246 19.97 -6.29 -5.65
N GLU A 247 21.15 -6.01 -5.12
CA GLU A 247 22.38 -5.81 -5.89
C GLU A 247 22.82 -7.09 -6.61
N GLU A 248 22.81 -8.23 -5.93
CA GLU A 248 23.13 -9.54 -6.50
C GLU A 248 22.15 -9.94 -7.61
N HIS A 249 20.86 -9.72 -7.38
CA HIS A 249 19.82 -10.01 -8.37
C HIS A 249 19.99 -9.14 -9.62
N ARG A 250 20.25 -7.83 -9.47
CA ARG A 250 20.51 -6.90 -10.59
C ARG A 250 21.82 -7.23 -11.32
N SER A 251 22.85 -7.67 -10.59
CA SER A 251 24.12 -8.06 -11.19
C SER A 251 23.98 -9.30 -12.06
N SER A 252 23.12 -10.24 -11.65
CA SER A 252 22.90 -11.51 -12.34
C SER A 252 21.89 -11.42 -13.48
N HIS A 253 20.90 -10.52 -13.40
CA HIS A 253 19.77 -10.45 -14.34
C HIS A 253 19.62 -9.10 -15.06
N GLY A 254 20.55 -8.17 -14.82
CA GLY A 254 20.56 -6.82 -15.40
C GLY A 254 19.93 -5.77 -14.49
N ARG A 255 20.37 -4.51 -14.64
CA ARG A 255 19.98 -3.38 -13.76
C ARG A 255 18.46 -3.19 -13.60
N LEU A 256 17.69 -3.48 -14.64
CA LEU A 256 16.23 -3.30 -14.67
C LEU A 256 15.44 -4.54 -14.22
N SER A 257 16.11 -5.63 -13.81
CA SER A 257 15.43 -6.85 -13.34
C SER A 257 14.73 -6.66 -12.00
N PHE A 258 15.14 -5.66 -11.21
CA PHE A 258 14.54 -5.37 -9.91
C PHE A 258 14.26 -3.88 -9.71
N GLN A 259 13.02 -3.55 -9.37
CA GLN A 259 12.58 -2.20 -9.00
C GLN A 259 11.81 -2.23 -7.69
N GLU A 260 11.98 -1.21 -6.86
CA GLU A 260 11.18 -1.03 -5.65
C GLU A 260 10.76 0.43 -5.52
N TYR A 261 9.61 0.66 -4.89
CA TYR A 261 9.10 1.97 -4.51
C TYR A 261 8.43 1.85 -3.14
N ASN A 262 8.95 2.57 -2.15
CA ASN A 262 8.32 2.70 -0.84
C ASN A 262 7.70 4.10 -0.73
N VAL A 263 6.38 4.18 -0.92
CA VAL A 263 5.65 5.45 -0.92
C VAL A 263 5.23 5.80 0.50
N ARG A 264 5.57 7.03 0.94
CA ARG A 264 5.13 7.61 2.21
C ARG A 264 4.34 8.87 1.94
N ALA A 265 3.12 8.94 2.44
CA ALA A 265 2.30 10.13 2.28
C ALA A 265 2.59 11.19 3.35
N TYR A 266 2.47 12.45 2.97
CA TYR A 266 2.39 13.55 3.92
C TYR A 266 1.33 13.26 4.99
N ASN A 267 1.66 13.58 6.24
CA ASN A 267 0.78 13.41 7.39
C ASN A 267 0.42 11.94 7.75
N ASP A 268 1.10 10.96 7.17
CA ASP A 268 1.00 9.55 7.57
C ASP A 268 2.10 9.20 8.59
N GLY A 269 1.69 8.82 9.80
CA GLY A 269 2.60 8.44 10.87
C GLY A 269 3.08 6.99 10.84
N VAL A 270 2.46 6.11 10.04
CA VAL A 270 2.79 4.67 10.05
C VAL A 270 4.22 4.37 9.63
N PRO A 271 4.78 5.00 8.58
CA PRO A 271 6.18 4.79 8.22
C PRO A 271 7.16 5.12 9.34
N MET A 272 6.75 5.94 10.33
CA MET A 272 7.58 6.32 11.46
C MET A 272 7.64 5.25 12.56
N LEU A 273 6.95 4.12 12.38
CA LEU A 273 6.90 3.02 13.34
C LEU A 273 7.56 1.75 12.80
N PRO A 274 8.19 0.94 13.67
CA PRO A 274 8.63 1.32 15.01
C PRO A 274 9.66 2.47 14.97
N PRO A 275 9.85 3.25 16.05
CA PRO A 275 10.79 4.36 16.07
C PRO A 275 12.25 3.92 15.87
N VAL A 276 13.09 4.76 15.24
CA VAL A 276 14.52 4.44 15.03
C VAL A 276 15.27 4.11 16.32
N LYS A 277 14.89 4.77 17.43
CA LYS A 277 15.50 4.56 18.76
C LYS A 277 15.32 3.13 19.29
N THR A 278 14.39 2.34 18.75
CA THR A 278 14.22 0.92 19.12
C THR A 278 15.06 -0.01 18.25
N GLY A 279 15.93 0.53 17.39
CA GLY A 279 16.87 -0.22 16.54
C GLY A 279 16.36 -0.56 15.14
N TYR A 280 15.13 -0.15 14.80
CA TYR A 280 14.54 -0.35 13.48
C TYR A 280 15.00 0.73 12.50
N VAL A 281 15.20 0.37 11.23
CA VAL A 281 15.57 1.31 10.16
C VAL A 281 14.73 1.04 8.91
N HIS A 282 14.68 2.03 8.02
CA HIS A 282 14.20 1.84 6.66
C HIS A 282 15.27 1.15 5.80
N HIS A 283 14.85 0.14 5.04
CA HIS A 283 15.72 -0.71 4.24
C HIS A 283 15.67 -0.39 2.74
N THR A 284 14.56 0.17 2.26
CA THR A 284 14.34 0.46 0.83
C THR A 284 15.40 1.40 0.25
N THR A 285 15.82 1.13 -0.97
CA THR A 285 16.76 1.96 -1.74
C THR A 285 16.08 3.02 -2.60
N ASN A 286 14.73 2.97 -2.72
CA ASN A 286 13.94 3.93 -3.48
C ASN A 286 12.73 4.43 -2.66
N PRO A 287 12.98 5.14 -1.54
CA PRO A 287 11.91 5.79 -0.79
C PRO A 287 11.34 6.98 -1.57
N LEU A 288 10.02 7.11 -1.57
CA LEU A 288 9.28 8.20 -2.20
C LEU A 288 8.43 8.95 -1.19
N PHE A 289 8.35 10.27 -1.33
CA PHE A 289 7.47 11.13 -0.55
C PHE A 289 6.31 11.64 -1.41
N LEU A 290 5.07 11.39 -0.99
CA LEU A 290 3.87 11.88 -1.64
C LEU A 290 3.37 13.13 -0.92
N ARG A 291 3.38 14.26 -1.63
CA ARG A 291 2.82 15.54 -1.14
C ARG A 291 2.20 16.29 -2.31
N ASN A 292 1.01 16.86 -2.10
CA ASN A 292 0.26 17.62 -3.11
C ASN A 292 0.09 16.88 -4.45
N ASP A 293 -0.27 15.59 -4.41
CA ASP A 293 -0.41 14.70 -5.57
C ASP A 293 0.86 14.58 -6.45
N GLN A 294 2.03 14.83 -5.87
CA GLN A 294 3.32 14.63 -6.51
C GLN A 294 4.14 13.64 -5.69
N LEU A 295 4.85 12.78 -6.40
CA LEU A 295 5.84 11.86 -5.82
C LEU A 295 7.23 12.45 -6.00
N PHE A 296 7.96 12.54 -4.90
CA PHE A 296 9.35 12.99 -4.88
C PHE A 296 10.24 11.83 -4.45
N ARG A 297 11.39 11.66 -5.11
CA ARG A 297 12.44 10.73 -4.68
C ARG A 297 13.08 11.28 -3.41
N ILE A 298 13.19 10.44 -2.38
CA ILE A 298 13.94 10.78 -1.17
C ILE A 298 15.38 10.28 -1.35
N PRO A 299 16.41 11.13 -1.18
CA PRO A 299 17.80 10.68 -1.18
C PRO A 299 18.06 9.62 -0.10
N ASP A 300 18.94 8.65 -0.36
CA ASP A 300 19.22 7.56 0.59
C ASP A 300 19.70 8.06 1.96
N SER A 301 20.44 9.19 2.00
CA SER A 301 20.87 9.84 3.25
C SER A 301 19.71 10.39 4.09
N GLU A 302 18.56 10.65 3.46
CA GLU A 302 17.39 11.27 4.08
C GLU A 302 16.27 10.26 4.37
N LYS A 303 16.47 8.97 4.09
CA LYS A 303 15.39 7.97 4.13
C LYS A 303 14.79 7.70 5.51
N GLU A 304 15.41 8.17 6.59
CA GLU A 304 14.84 8.06 7.94
C GLU A 304 13.91 9.20 8.33
N TYR A 305 13.89 10.29 7.56
CA TYR A 305 12.99 11.41 7.79
C TYR A 305 11.58 11.12 7.28
N GLY A 306 10.59 11.67 7.99
CA GLY A 306 9.17 11.50 7.67
C GLY A 306 8.53 12.73 7.02
N SER A 307 9.18 13.88 7.11
CA SER A 307 8.64 15.15 6.61
C SER A 307 9.70 15.92 5.83
N PHE A 308 9.27 16.47 4.70
CA PHE A 308 10.11 17.24 3.78
C PHE A 308 9.38 18.50 3.34
N ASP A 309 10.14 19.57 3.16
CA ASP A 309 9.69 20.70 2.36
C ASP A 309 9.81 20.33 0.86
N VAL A 310 8.84 20.77 0.07
CA VAL A 310 8.71 20.46 -1.36
C VAL A 310 8.54 21.77 -2.13
N PRO A 311 8.92 21.84 -3.42
CA PRO A 311 8.79 23.06 -4.18
C PRO A 311 7.32 23.33 -4.48
N THR A 312 6.96 24.62 -4.59
CA THR A 312 5.69 25.01 -5.21
C THR A 312 5.81 24.78 -6.71
N ILE A 313 4.88 24.02 -7.27
CA ILE A 313 4.82 23.79 -8.72
C ILE A 313 3.79 24.77 -9.28
N GLU A 314 4.25 25.71 -10.10
CA GLU A 314 3.38 26.65 -10.81
C GLU A 314 2.36 25.89 -11.67
N ASP A 315 1.13 26.39 -11.72
CA ASP A 315 0.00 25.82 -12.46
C ASP A 315 -0.40 24.37 -12.08
N ALA A 316 0.13 23.83 -10.98
CA ALA A 316 -0.32 22.54 -10.49
C ALA A 316 -1.80 22.62 -10.06
N PRO A 317 -2.61 21.60 -10.38
CA PRO A 317 -3.99 21.56 -9.92
C PRO A 317 -4.03 21.53 -8.39
N SER A 318 -5.15 22.01 -7.83
CA SER A 318 -5.38 21.88 -6.39
C SER A 318 -5.29 20.39 -6.01
N PRO A 319 -4.49 20.04 -4.99
CA PRO A 319 -4.32 18.65 -4.61
C PRO A 319 -5.66 18.04 -4.19
N LEU A 320 -5.91 16.79 -4.54
CA LEU A 320 -7.10 16.04 -4.16
C LEU A 320 -7.16 15.86 -2.64
N TYR A 321 -6.01 15.55 -2.03
CA TYR A 321 -5.92 15.20 -0.61
C TYR A 321 -4.89 16.06 0.16
N PRO A 322 -5.05 17.39 0.27
CA PRO A 322 -4.07 18.29 0.88
C PRO A 322 -3.73 17.96 2.34
N LYS A 323 -4.68 17.43 3.11
CA LYS A 323 -4.46 17.03 4.52
C LYS A 323 -3.62 15.75 4.65
N GLY A 324 -3.46 14.98 3.56
CA GLY A 324 -2.79 13.69 3.53
C GLY A 324 -3.32 12.72 4.59
N GLY A 325 -2.46 11.81 5.05
CA GLY A 325 -2.78 10.77 6.02
C GLY A 325 -2.73 9.37 5.41
N HIS A 326 -2.79 8.37 6.30
CA HIS A 326 -2.54 6.97 5.95
C HIS A 326 -3.51 6.38 4.92
N ASN A 327 -4.68 6.97 4.68
CA ASN A 327 -5.67 6.40 3.77
C ASN A 327 -5.71 7.10 2.39
N TYR A 328 -4.71 7.94 2.08
CA TYR A 328 -4.65 8.74 0.86
C TYR A 328 -3.31 8.56 0.15
N TYR A 329 -3.31 7.81 -0.96
CA TYR A 329 -2.10 7.46 -1.68
C TYR A 329 -2.29 7.56 -3.19
N ASN A 330 -1.51 8.42 -3.85
CA ASN A 330 -1.41 8.56 -5.32
C ASN A 330 -2.78 8.66 -6.02
N GLY A 331 -3.63 9.58 -5.57
CA GLY A 331 -4.96 9.77 -6.15
C GLY A 331 -6.00 8.72 -5.73
N ARG A 332 -5.65 7.78 -4.84
CA ARG A 332 -6.59 6.79 -4.27
C ARG A 332 -7.02 7.18 -2.86
N GLU A 333 -8.32 7.05 -2.60
CA GLU A 333 -8.97 7.28 -1.30
C GLU A 333 -9.46 5.94 -0.73
N LEU A 334 -8.68 5.33 0.16
CA LEU A 334 -9.04 4.07 0.80
C LEU A 334 -10.30 4.20 1.67
N GLU A 335 -10.56 5.39 2.24
CA GLU A 335 -11.78 5.72 2.98
C GLU A 335 -13.04 5.55 2.13
N LYS A 336 -13.02 6.00 0.86
CA LYS A 336 -14.14 5.84 -0.09
C LYS A 336 -14.39 4.38 -0.41
N LEU A 337 -13.34 3.63 -0.72
CA LEU A 337 -13.44 2.19 -0.94
C LEU A 337 -14.04 1.50 0.30
N ALA A 338 -13.48 1.74 1.48
CA ALA A 338 -13.93 1.11 2.72
C ALA A 338 -15.41 1.42 3.05
N ARG A 339 -15.85 2.67 2.86
CA ARG A 339 -17.26 3.05 3.03
C ARG A 339 -18.16 2.29 2.07
N ARG A 340 -17.84 2.32 0.78
CA ARG A 340 -18.65 1.70 -0.28
C ARG A 340 -18.70 0.19 -0.16
N VAL A 341 -17.58 -0.47 0.10
CA VAL A 341 -17.55 -1.93 0.30
C VAL A 341 -18.27 -2.33 1.60
N SER A 342 -18.24 -1.51 2.65
CA SER A 342 -18.98 -1.79 3.89
C SER A 342 -20.50 -1.75 3.71
N VAL A 343 -21.01 -0.89 2.83
CA VAL A 343 -22.43 -0.91 2.44
C VAL A 343 -22.72 -2.16 1.62
N LEU A 344 -21.86 -2.44 0.63
CA LEU A 344 -22.02 -3.57 -0.27
C LEU A 344 -22.07 -4.91 0.47
N SER A 345 -21.17 -5.13 1.43
CA SER A 345 -21.08 -6.40 2.16
C SER A 345 -22.29 -6.68 3.06
N LYS A 346 -23.04 -5.64 3.45
CA LYS A 346 -24.29 -5.81 4.21
C LYS A 346 -25.44 -6.26 3.32
N LEU A 347 -25.43 -5.85 2.05
CA LEU A 347 -26.50 -6.08 1.09
C LEU A 347 -26.31 -7.36 0.28
N MET A 348 -25.06 -7.76 0.02
CA MET A 348 -24.73 -8.97 -0.74
C MET A 348 -24.91 -10.28 0.05
N LYS A 349 -25.79 -10.35 1.06
CA LYS A 349 -25.84 -11.52 1.97
C LYS A 349 -26.41 -12.80 1.37
N ASP A 350 -27.35 -12.73 0.42
CA ASP A 350 -27.99 -13.91 -0.16
C ASP A 350 -28.08 -13.77 -1.70
N GLU A 351 -27.80 -14.86 -2.41
CA GLU A 351 -27.85 -14.95 -3.88
C GLU A 351 -29.30 -14.97 -4.36
N GLU A 352 -29.62 -14.13 -5.35
CA GLU A 352 -30.11 -14.62 -6.65
C GLU A 352 -30.47 -13.47 -7.61
N ASP A 353 -30.60 -12.23 -7.15
CA ASP A 353 -30.89 -11.07 -8.04
C ASP A 353 -30.08 -9.82 -7.71
N ASP A 354 -29.79 -9.01 -8.74
CA ASP A 354 -29.22 -7.65 -8.63
C ASP A 354 -30.20 -6.63 -8.00
N LEU A 355 -31.24 -7.10 -7.30
CA LEU A 355 -32.20 -6.28 -6.57
C LEU A 355 -31.52 -5.37 -5.53
N TRP A 356 -30.38 -5.80 -4.99
CA TRP A 356 -29.58 -5.03 -4.04
C TRP A 356 -28.98 -3.75 -4.65
N VAL A 357 -28.80 -3.68 -5.98
CA VAL A 357 -28.14 -2.56 -6.67
C VAL A 357 -28.85 -1.23 -6.40
N LYS A 358 -30.19 -1.21 -6.52
CA LYS A 358 -30.97 0.01 -6.28
C LYS A 358 -30.83 0.49 -4.83
N THR A 359 -30.90 -0.44 -3.88
CA THR A 359 -30.72 -0.16 -2.46
C THR A 359 -29.30 0.35 -2.16
N TYR A 360 -28.30 -0.27 -2.77
CA TYR A 360 -26.90 0.12 -2.64
C TYR A 360 -26.64 1.54 -3.11
N VAL A 361 -27.06 1.88 -4.35
CA VAL A 361 -26.86 3.21 -4.92
C VAL A 361 -27.58 4.27 -4.07
N ALA A 362 -28.79 3.98 -3.59
CA ALA A 362 -29.52 4.88 -2.71
C ALA A 362 -28.78 5.11 -1.37
N GLU A 363 -28.23 4.06 -0.76
CA GLU A 363 -27.46 4.16 0.49
C GLU A 363 -26.15 4.92 0.31
N VAL A 364 -25.36 4.60 -0.73
CA VAL A 364 -24.10 5.30 -1.04
C VAL A 364 -24.37 6.76 -1.35
N THR A 365 -25.35 7.06 -2.19
CA THR A 365 -25.74 8.45 -2.50
C THR A 365 -26.15 9.22 -1.25
N ARG A 366 -26.88 8.58 -0.33
CA ARG A 366 -27.28 9.20 0.95
C ARG A 366 -26.09 9.48 1.87
N VAL A 367 -25.11 8.57 1.93
CA VAL A 367 -23.92 8.69 2.79
C VAL A 367 -22.92 9.70 2.22
N GLU A 368 -22.72 9.66 0.90
CA GLU A 368 -21.80 10.52 0.15
C GLU A 368 -22.48 11.80 -0.35
N LYS A 369 -23.65 12.15 0.19
CA LYS A 369 -24.44 13.32 -0.23
C LYS A 369 -23.58 14.59 -0.16
N TYR A 370 -23.02 14.95 -1.31
CA TYR A 370 -22.90 16.34 -1.71
C TYR A 370 -24.29 16.94 -1.57
N SER A 371 -24.38 18.10 -0.93
CA SER A 371 -25.43 19.03 -1.29
C SER A 371 -25.26 19.27 -2.79
N LEU A 372 -26.02 18.54 -3.60
CA LEU A 372 -26.29 18.93 -4.97
C LEU A 372 -27.15 20.18 -4.87
N SER A 373 -26.49 21.32 -4.67
CA SER A 373 -27.06 22.66 -4.76
C SER A 373 -26.02 23.55 -5.42
#